data_AF-A0A166FZD7-F1
#
_entry.id   AF-A0A166FZD7-F1
#
_cell.length_a   1.000
_cell.length_b   1.000
_cell.length_c   1.000
_cell.angle_alpha   90.00
_cell.angle_beta   90.00
_cell.angle_gamma   90.00
#
_symmetry.space_group_name_H-M   'P 1'
#
loop_
_entity.id
_entity.type
_entity.pdbx_description
1 polymer ?
#
loop_
_entity_poly.entity_id
_entity_poly.type
_entity_poly.pdbx_seq_one_letter_code
_entity_poly.pdbx_strand_id
1 'polypeptide(L)'
;MTLPSKTEPVNTGESYVTLHLKATQVQIESFQASLEIENHLVNFANYYLEKTYGRKHLSRSYPAFHERGRIMVADTILAKYIDETWQLDAWPVATAVLPLQAAKALMIKWVADFGVFREKLRLASRMTDREKRDFQNNANHDNPHHIAWHHQGALPDMSHGRKMSSIILDVQAQRIVTEAHQVKLPGYGTLSVEENINQLRTKHVKKVIIKRKNADCFTLQLTIVD
;
A
#
# COMPACT_ATOMS: atom_id res chain seq x y z
N MET A 1 28.26 -18.21 -6.03
CA MET A 1 28.09 -17.29 -4.89
C MET A 1 27.60 -15.97 -5.48
N THR A 2 26.29 -15.78 -5.54
CA THR A 2 25.66 -14.67 -6.26
C THR A 2 25.21 -13.64 -5.23
N LEU A 3 25.78 -12.44 -5.30
CA LEU A 3 25.42 -11.30 -4.44
C LEU A 3 23.93 -10.96 -4.59
N PRO A 4 23.23 -10.56 -3.52
CA PRO A 4 21.87 -10.03 -3.65
C PRO A 4 21.89 -8.77 -4.54
N SER A 5 20.90 -8.68 -5.43
CA SER A 5 20.86 -7.67 -6.49
C SER A 5 20.67 -6.25 -5.93
N LYS A 6 21.56 -5.35 -6.38
CA LYS A 6 21.53 -3.87 -6.34
C LYS A 6 20.98 -3.21 -5.06
N THR A 7 21.91 -2.76 -4.22
CA THR A 7 21.73 -1.59 -3.34
C THR A 7 21.75 -0.32 -4.20
N GLU A 8 20.58 0.27 -4.47
CA GLU A 8 20.51 1.64 -4.97
C GLU A 8 20.36 2.58 -3.76
N PRO A 9 21.36 3.44 -3.47
CA PRO A 9 21.24 4.41 -2.39
C PRO A 9 20.29 5.53 -2.80
N VAL A 10 19.20 5.70 -2.06
CA VAL A 10 18.37 6.91 -2.08
C VAL A 10 18.92 7.82 -0.97
N ASN A 11 19.14 9.12 -1.25
CA ASN A 11 19.73 10.19 -0.40
C ASN A 11 19.08 10.40 1.00
N THR A 12 18.86 9.35 1.77
CA THR A 12 18.03 9.30 2.99
C THR A 12 18.65 8.46 4.11
N GLY A 13 19.83 7.86 3.92
CA GLY A 13 20.40 6.90 4.87
C GLY A 13 19.69 5.54 4.88
N GLU A 14 18.80 5.30 3.91
CA GLU A 14 18.08 4.05 3.73
C GLU A 14 18.69 3.25 2.55
N SER A 15 18.80 1.94 2.71
CA SER A 15 19.20 1.02 1.65
C SER A 15 18.15 -0.07 1.44
N TYR A 16 18.08 -0.61 0.21
CA TYR A 16 17.10 -1.62 -0.16
C TYR A 16 17.78 -2.93 -0.53
N VAL A 17 17.18 -4.04 -0.09
CA VAL A 17 17.60 -5.39 -0.47
C VAL A 17 16.38 -6.17 -0.92
N THR A 18 16.48 -6.85 -2.06
CA THR A 18 15.45 -7.79 -2.54
C THR A 18 15.93 -9.22 -2.32
N LEU A 19 15.06 -10.06 -1.76
CA LEU A 19 15.30 -11.46 -1.41
C LEU A 19 14.22 -12.35 -2.02
N HIS A 20 14.58 -13.58 -2.40
CA HIS A 20 13.64 -14.57 -2.91
C HIS A 20 13.10 -15.42 -1.76
N LEU A 21 11.77 -15.51 -1.64
CA LEU A 21 11.13 -16.31 -0.59
C LEU A 21 11.08 -17.79 -0.97
N LYS A 22 11.54 -18.64 -0.06
CA LYS A 22 11.22 -20.07 -0.03
C LYS A 22 9.96 -20.26 0.81
N ALA A 23 8.82 -19.84 0.26
CA ALA A 23 7.55 -19.91 0.96
C ALA A 23 7.00 -21.35 0.97
N THR A 24 6.49 -21.79 2.11
CA THR A 24 5.69 -23.02 2.20
C THR A 24 4.30 -22.80 1.64
N GLN A 25 3.56 -23.87 1.32
CA GLN A 25 2.18 -23.77 0.82
C GLN A 25 1.27 -22.97 1.77
N VAL A 26 1.41 -23.19 3.09
CA VAL A 26 0.65 -22.44 4.10
C VAL A 26 0.97 -20.94 4.07
N GLN A 27 2.23 -20.58 3.82
CA GLN A 27 2.62 -19.17 3.69
C GLN A 27 2.11 -18.55 2.40
N ILE A 28 2.12 -19.30 1.29
CA ILE A 28 1.56 -18.86 0.00
C ILE A 28 0.07 -18.56 0.16
N GLU A 29 -0.69 -19.48 0.75
CA GLU A 29 -2.12 -19.31 1.02
C GLU A 29 -2.38 -18.11 1.92
N SER A 30 -1.56 -17.93 2.96
CA SER A 30 -1.62 -16.76 3.83
C SER A 30 -1.38 -15.46 3.05
N PHE A 31 -0.34 -15.38 2.21
CA PHE A 31 -0.09 -14.18 1.42
C PHE A 31 -1.22 -13.90 0.42
N GLN A 32 -1.79 -14.92 -0.19
CA GLN A 32 -2.91 -14.77 -1.13
C GLN A 32 -4.16 -14.23 -0.44
N ALA A 33 -4.56 -14.82 0.69
CA ALA A 33 -5.70 -14.33 1.46
C ALA A 33 -5.46 -12.91 2.03
N SER A 34 -4.23 -12.56 2.42
CA SER A 34 -3.88 -11.18 2.77
C SER A 34 -4.09 -10.20 1.63
N LEU A 35 -3.65 -10.55 0.42
CA LEU A 35 -3.86 -9.71 -0.77
C LEU A 35 -5.35 -9.54 -1.09
N GLU A 36 -6.17 -10.57 -0.88
CA GLU A 36 -7.62 -10.47 -1.06
C GLU A 36 -8.25 -9.48 -0.08
N ILE A 37 -7.86 -9.54 1.20
CA ILE A 37 -8.30 -8.57 2.21
C ILE A 37 -7.82 -7.15 1.86
N GLU A 38 -6.55 -6.97 1.46
CA GLU A 38 -6.04 -5.66 1.04
C GLU A 38 -6.84 -5.08 -0.12
N ASN A 39 -7.20 -5.91 -1.11
CA ASN A 39 -8.01 -5.48 -2.25
C ASN A 39 -9.43 -5.07 -1.84
N HIS A 40 -10.08 -5.85 -0.97
CA HIS A 40 -11.40 -5.51 -0.47
C HIS A 40 -11.37 -4.22 0.36
N LEU A 41 -10.38 -4.08 1.23
CA LEU A 41 -10.15 -2.90 2.06
C LEU A 41 -9.87 -1.65 1.21
N VAL A 42 -9.07 -1.74 0.15
CA VAL A 42 -8.82 -0.63 -0.79
C VAL A 42 -10.10 -0.18 -1.49
N ASN A 43 -10.91 -1.12 -1.97
CA ASN A 43 -12.18 -0.79 -2.61
C ASN A 43 -13.15 -0.09 -1.64
N PHE A 44 -13.23 -0.61 -0.42
CA PHE A 44 -14.00 0.02 0.66
C PHE A 44 -13.50 1.44 0.96
N ALA A 45 -12.18 1.61 1.10
CA ALA A 45 -11.55 2.90 1.35
C ALA A 45 -11.84 3.90 0.22
N ASN A 46 -11.74 3.47 -1.06
CA ASN A 46 -12.08 4.32 -2.21
C ASN A 46 -13.53 4.80 -2.15
N TYR A 47 -14.48 3.90 -1.89
CA TYR A 47 -15.88 4.26 -1.73
C TYR A 47 -16.08 5.28 -0.60
N TYR A 48 -15.48 5.01 0.57
CA TYR A 48 -15.55 5.92 1.72
C TYR A 48 -14.97 7.29 1.41
N LEU A 49 -13.77 7.35 0.82
CA LEU A 49 -13.05 8.58 0.53
C LEU A 49 -13.76 9.42 -0.54
N GLU A 50 -14.28 8.80 -1.60
CA GLU A 50 -15.07 9.49 -2.62
C GLU A 50 -16.37 10.07 -2.05
N LYS A 51 -17.09 9.26 -1.24
CA LYS A 51 -18.34 9.69 -0.59
C LYS A 51 -18.10 10.79 0.45
N THR A 52 -16.95 10.80 1.11
CA THR A 52 -16.66 11.73 2.20
C THR A 52 -15.94 12.99 1.71
N TYR A 53 -15.00 12.86 0.78
CA TYR A 53 -14.05 13.92 0.41
C TYR A 53 -13.88 14.11 -1.10
N GLY A 54 -14.56 13.29 -1.92
CA GLY A 54 -14.44 13.30 -3.38
C GLY A 54 -15.05 14.53 -4.04
N ARG A 55 -15.28 14.43 -5.36
CA ARG A 55 -15.67 15.56 -6.22
C ARG A 55 -16.81 16.44 -5.67
N LYS A 56 -17.83 15.84 -5.05
CA LYS A 56 -18.99 16.57 -4.50
C LYS A 56 -18.71 17.28 -3.16
N HIS A 57 -17.56 17.00 -2.55
CA HIS A 57 -17.19 17.42 -1.20
C HIS A 57 -15.81 18.09 -1.14
N LEU A 58 -15.39 18.73 -2.25
CA LEU A 58 -14.11 19.44 -2.34
C LEU A 58 -13.97 20.62 -1.37
N SER A 59 -15.07 21.12 -0.82
CA SER A 59 -15.08 22.16 0.22
C SER A 59 -14.72 21.64 1.62
N ARG A 60 -14.81 20.33 1.87
CA ARG A 60 -14.46 19.76 3.18
C ARG A 60 -12.95 19.82 3.41
N SER A 61 -12.53 19.96 4.66
CA SER A 61 -11.11 19.82 5.01
C SER A 61 -10.65 18.38 4.77
N TYR A 62 -9.44 18.21 4.25
CA TYR A 62 -8.85 16.90 4.00
C TYR A 62 -7.47 16.80 4.67
N PRO A 63 -7.20 15.75 5.46
CA PRO A 63 -5.99 15.70 6.28
C PRO A 63 -4.72 15.24 5.52
N ALA A 64 -4.64 15.44 4.21
CA ALA A 64 -3.53 14.94 3.37
C ALA A 64 -2.14 15.27 3.92
N PHE A 65 -1.96 16.47 4.47
CA PHE A 65 -0.63 17.01 4.81
C PHE A 65 -0.26 16.86 6.28
N HIS A 66 -1.18 16.43 7.14
CA HIS A 66 -0.93 16.23 8.57
C HIS A 66 -0.99 14.74 8.92
N GLU A 67 0.12 14.19 9.38
CA GLU A 67 0.25 12.77 9.73
C GLU A 67 -0.83 12.29 10.70
N ARG A 68 -1.07 13.03 11.80
CA ARG A 68 -2.12 12.71 12.78
C ARG A 68 -3.50 12.63 12.13
N GLY A 69 -3.81 13.54 11.22
CA GLY A 69 -5.09 13.54 10.51
C GLY A 69 -5.24 12.35 9.55
N ARG A 70 -4.15 11.96 8.86
CA ARG A 70 -4.15 10.77 8.00
C ARG A 70 -4.38 9.50 8.83
N ILE A 71 -3.72 9.38 9.98
CA ILE A 71 -3.89 8.28 10.92
C ILE A 71 -5.35 8.20 11.38
N MET A 72 -5.95 9.32 11.76
CA MET A 72 -7.34 9.36 12.23
C MET A 72 -8.34 8.89 11.16
N VAL A 73 -8.17 9.34 9.90
CA VAL A 73 -9.02 8.87 8.79
C VAL A 73 -8.78 7.40 8.49
N ALA A 74 -7.52 6.95 8.49
CA ALA A 74 -7.18 5.54 8.30
C ALA A 74 -7.83 4.65 9.38
N ASP A 75 -7.73 5.04 10.65
CA ASP A 75 -8.34 4.32 11.78
C ASP A 75 -9.87 4.31 11.67
N THR A 76 -10.48 5.41 11.19
CA THR A 76 -11.93 5.46 10.93
C THR A 76 -12.35 4.50 9.82
N ILE A 77 -11.60 4.45 8.71
CA ILE A 77 -11.86 3.53 7.60
C ILE A 77 -11.74 2.09 8.06
N LEU A 78 -10.68 1.75 8.81
CA LEU A 78 -10.48 0.40 9.33
C LEU A 78 -11.59 -0.02 10.28
N ALA A 79 -11.99 0.84 11.22
CA ALA A 79 -13.08 0.54 12.15
C ALA A 79 -14.39 0.25 11.40
N LYS A 80 -14.73 1.10 10.41
CA LYS A 80 -15.92 0.91 9.57
C LYS A 80 -15.85 -0.34 8.72
N TYR A 81 -14.68 -0.62 8.14
CA TYR A 81 -14.48 -1.81 7.33
C TYR A 81 -14.75 -3.08 8.14
N ILE A 82 -14.24 -3.14 9.37
CA ILE A 82 -14.38 -4.29 10.25
C ILE A 82 -15.82 -4.48 10.73
N ASP A 83 -16.49 -3.38 11.11
CA ASP A 83 -17.91 -3.38 11.48
C ASP A 83 -18.78 -3.81 10.29
N GLU A 84 -18.64 -3.16 9.13
CA GLU A 84 -19.52 -3.40 7.98
C GLU A 84 -19.25 -4.74 7.27
N THR A 85 -18.00 -5.24 7.28
CA THR A 85 -17.64 -6.49 6.58
C THR A 85 -17.76 -7.71 7.48
N TRP A 86 -17.37 -7.61 8.75
CA TRP A 86 -17.25 -8.75 9.65
C TRP A 86 -18.13 -8.66 10.90
N GLN A 87 -18.82 -7.54 11.13
CA GLN A 87 -19.63 -7.29 12.32
C GLN A 87 -18.82 -7.48 13.62
N LEU A 88 -17.59 -6.99 13.60
CA LEU A 88 -16.67 -7.04 14.74
C LEU A 88 -16.37 -5.63 15.25
N ASP A 89 -16.09 -5.51 16.54
CA ASP A 89 -15.72 -4.24 17.15
C ASP A 89 -14.22 -3.94 17.06
N ALA A 90 -13.40 -4.92 16.69
CA ALA A 90 -11.95 -4.81 16.65
C ALA A 90 -11.33 -5.71 15.58
N TRP A 91 -10.15 -5.32 15.10
CA TRP A 91 -9.39 -6.12 14.13
C TRP A 91 -9.06 -7.48 14.72
N PRO A 92 -9.46 -8.59 14.08
CA PRO A 92 -9.27 -9.90 14.66
C PRO A 92 -7.79 -10.27 14.73
N VAL A 93 -7.26 -10.39 15.95
CA VAL A 93 -5.83 -10.68 16.19
C VAL A 93 -5.47 -12.12 15.78
N ALA A 94 -6.42 -13.06 15.86
CA ALA A 94 -6.19 -14.49 15.65
C ALA A 94 -6.68 -15.03 14.30
N THR A 95 -7.58 -14.33 13.60
CA THR A 95 -8.20 -14.81 12.35
C THR A 95 -7.92 -13.94 11.13
N ALA A 96 -7.37 -12.72 11.30
CA ALA A 96 -6.99 -11.92 10.14
C ALA A 96 -5.67 -12.41 9.57
N VAL A 97 -5.75 -13.00 8.37
CA VAL A 97 -4.58 -13.35 7.57
C VAL A 97 -3.71 -12.11 7.29
N LEU A 98 -4.35 -10.93 7.17
CA LEU A 98 -3.70 -9.62 7.09
C LEU A 98 -3.44 -9.03 8.49
N PRO A 99 -2.17 -8.79 8.89
CA PRO A 99 -1.86 -8.17 10.18
C PRO A 99 -2.37 -6.73 10.26
N LEU A 100 -2.90 -6.30 11.42
CA LEU A 100 -3.43 -4.93 11.63
C LEU A 100 -2.41 -3.86 11.25
N GLN A 101 -1.13 -4.05 11.60
CA GLN A 101 -0.07 -3.11 11.22
C GLN A 101 0.06 -2.93 9.71
N ALA A 102 -0.17 -4.00 8.94
CA ALA A 102 -0.14 -3.98 7.48
C ALA A 102 -1.33 -3.19 6.93
N ALA A 103 -2.53 -3.51 7.44
CA ALA A 103 -3.76 -2.80 7.09
C ALA A 103 -3.66 -1.30 7.40
N LYS A 104 -3.11 -0.93 8.56
CA LYS A 104 -2.90 0.46 8.97
C LYS A 104 -1.88 1.18 8.08
N ALA A 105 -0.74 0.55 7.80
CA ALA A 105 0.26 1.12 6.89
C ALA A 105 -0.31 1.35 5.48
N LEU A 106 -1.07 0.37 4.97
CA LEU A 106 -1.79 0.48 3.70
C LEU A 106 -2.77 1.65 3.71
N MET A 107 -3.62 1.77 4.73
CA MET A 107 -4.63 2.84 4.81
C MET A 107 -4.01 4.22 4.97
N ILE A 108 -2.96 4.39 5.77
CA ILE A 108 -2.25 5.68 5.88
C ILE A 108 -1.70 6.11 4.52
N LYS A 109 -1.06 5.18 3.79
CA LYS A 109 -0.58 5.44 2.42
C LYS A 109 -1.76 5.81 1.50
N TRP A 110 -2.85 5.04 1.55
CA TRP A 110 -4.01 5.24 0.70
C TRP A 110 -4.66 6.61 0.90
N VAL A 111 -4.79 7.04 2.16
CA VAL A 111 -5.28 8.38 2.52
C VAL A 111 -4.34 9.47 2.02
N ALA A 112 -3.02 9.29 2.12
CA ALA A 112 -2.07 10.26 1.56
C ALA A 112 -2.22 10.40 0.05
N ASP A 113 -2.24 9.27 -0.64
CA ASP A 113 -2.40 9.16 -2.09
C ASP A 113 -3.71 9.80 -2.59
N PHE A 114 -4.82 9.58 -1.86
CA PHE A 114 -6.11 10.17 -2.22
C PHE A 114 -6.07 11.68 -2.03
N GLY A 115 -5.28 12.17 -1.07
CA GLY A 115 -5.01 13.59 -0.91
C GLY A 115 -4.36 14.24 -2.12
N VAL A 116 -3.36 13.57 -2.70
CA VAL A 116 -2.71 14.03 -3.93
C VAL A 116 -3.71 14.05 -5.09
N PHE A 117 -4.50 13.00 -5.23
CA PHE A 117 -5.57 12.96 -6.23
C PHE A 117 -6.61 14.07 -6.03
N ARG A 118 -7.03 14.30 -4.78
CA ARG A 118 -8.01 15.32 -4.42
C ARG A 118 -7.54 16.74 -4.74
N GLU A 119 -6.24 17.04 -4.61
CA GLU A 119 -5.73 18.34 -5.06
C GLU A 119 -5.86 18.51 -6.57
N LYS A 120 -5.63 17.46 -7.36
CA LYS A 120 -5.88 17.49 -8.81
C LYS A 120 -7.37 17.68 -9.11
N LEU A 121 -8.25 16.98 -8.39
CA LEU A 121 -9.70 17.19 -8.49
C LEU A 121 -10.09 18.65 -8.20
N ARG A 122 -9.47 19.26 -7.18
CA ARG A 122 -9.73 20.65 -6.80
C ARG A 122 -9.29 21.61 -7.90
N LEU A 123 -8.12 21.41 -8.49
CA LEU A 123 -7.65 22.21 -9.63
C LEU A 123 -8.58 22.04 -10.84
N ALA A 124 -8.90 20.81 -11.22
CA ALA A 124 -9.77 20.52 -12.35
C ALA A 124 -11.22 21.03 -12.15
N SER A 125 -11.70 21.11 -10.91
CA SER A 125 -13.02 21.69 -10.61
C SER A 125 -13.14 23.15 -11.01
N ARG A 126 -12.01 23.89 -11.02
CA ARG A 126 -11.91 25.32 -11.37
C ARG A 126 -11.77 25.56 -12.87
N MET A 127 -11.56 24.52 -13.66
CA MET A 127 -11.57 24.62 -15.12
C MET A 127 -12.93 25.13 -15.60
N THR A 128 -12.90 25.98 -16.62
CA THR A 128 -14.05 26.44 -17.38
C THR A 128 -14.71 25.27 -18.11
N ASP A 129 -15.97 25.46 -18.52
CA ASP A 129 -16.68 24.44 -19.31
C ASP A 129 -16.01 24.18 -20.66
N ARG A 130 -15.32 25.18 -21.22
CA ARG A 130 -14.53 25.02 -22.43
C ARG A 130 -13.34 24.10 -22.18
N GLU A 131 -12.54 24.35 -21.16
CA GLU A 131 -11.38 23.51 -20.82
C GLU A 131 -11.80 22.06 -20.52
N LYS A 132 -12.92 21.86 -19.82
CA LYS A 132 -13.45 20.52 -19.55
C LYS A 132 -13.87 19.80 -20.84
N ARG A 133 -14.49 20.51 -21.79
CA ARG A 133 -14.84 19.96 -23.11
C ARG A 133 -13.61 19.67 -23.96
N ASP A 134 -12.64 20.59 -23.98
CA ASP A 134 -11.39 20.43 -24.73
C ASP A 134 -10.60 19.21 -24.20
N PHE A 135 -10.56 19.03 -22.87
CA PHE A 135 -9.99 17.83 -22.24
C PHE A 135 -10.75 16.55 -22.62
N GLN A 136 -12.09 16.53 -22.55
CA GLN A 136 -12.90 15.37 -22.95
C GLN A 136 -12.71 14.99 -24.42
N ASN A 137 -12.60 15.99 -25.29
CA ASN A 137 -12.39 15.82 -26.73
C ASN A 137 -10.92 15.53 -27.09
N ASN A 138 -10.02 15.45 -26.10
CA ASN A 138 -8.59 15.27 -26.29
C ASN A 138 -7.97 16.31 -27.25
N ALA A 139 -8.48 17.55 -27.23
CA ALA A 139 -8.10 18.59 -28.18
C ALA A 139 -6.60 18.93 -28.13
N ASN A 140 -5.99 18.78 -26.95
CA ASN A 140 -4.57 19.03 -26.70
C ASN A 140 -3.71 17.74 -26.68
N HIS A 141 -4.28 16.59 -27.03
CA HIS A 141 -3.61 15.27 -26.99
C HIS A 141 -3.12 14.83 -25.59
N ASP A 142 -3.70 15.40 -24.52
CA ASP A 142 -3.38 15.12 -23.11
C ASP A 142 -4.36 14.16 -22.42
N ASN A 143 -5.39 13.69 -23.14
CA ASN A 143 -6.39 12.73 -22.71
C ASN A 143 -6.64 11.62 -23.76
N PRO A 144 -5.63 10.81 -24.11
CA PRO A 144 -5.75 9.80 -25.17
C PRO A 144 -6.76 8.70 -24.88
N HIS A 145 -7.20 8.56 -23.63
CA HIS A 145 -8.19 7.58 -23.19
C HIS A 145 -9.59 8.17 -23.00
N HIS A 146 -9.80 9.44 -23.35
CA HIS A 146 -11.08 10.15 -23.21
C HIS A 146 -11.71 10.02 -21.81
N ILE A 147 -10.88 9.97 -20.76
CA ILE A 147 -11.37 9.88 -19.39
C ILE A 147 -12.03 11.19 -18.99
N ALA A 148 -13.01 11.14 -18.08
CA ALA A 148 -13.60 12.36 -17.56
C ALA A 148 -12.56 13.16 -16.77
N TRP A 149 -12.64 14.50 -16.80
CA TRP A 149 -11.70 15.41 -16.11
C TRP A 149 -11.54 15.10 -14.61
N HIS A 150 -12.58 14.58 -13.96
CA HIS A 150 -12.56 14.22 -12.53
C HIS A 150 -11.96 12.83 -12.27
N HIS A 151 -11.52 12.12 -13.29
CA HIS A 151 -10.67 10.94 -13.16
C HIS A 151 -9.21 11.26 -13.50
N GLN A 152 -8.92 12.49 -13.94
CA GLN A 152 -7.57 12.91 -14.29
C GLN A 152 -6.64 12.83 -13.08
N GLY A 153 -5.61 12.01 -13.20
CA GLY A 153 -4.58 11.86 -12.16
C GLY A 153 -5.03 11.08 -10.94
N ALA A 154 -6.19 10.40 -10.98
CA ALA A 154 -6.48 9.28 -10.10
C ALA A 154 -5.33 8.28 -10.23
N LEU A 155 -4.86 7.75 -9.09
CA LEU A 155 -3.81 6.75 -9.17
C LEU A 155 -4.33 5.52 -9.91
N PRO A 156 -3.50 4.86 -10.73
CA PRO A 156 -3.90 3.60 -11.36
C PRO A 156 -4.43 2.59 -10.32
N ASP A 157 -3.82 2.55 -9.13
CA ASP A 157 -4.24 1.66 -8.04
C ASP A 157 -5.57 2.06 -7.39
N MET A 158 -6.08 3.29 -7.61
CA MET A 158 -7.41 3.75 -7.20
C MET A 158 -8.49 3.52 -8.26
N SER A 159 -8.13 2.98 -9.43
CA SER A 159 -9.11 2.57 -10.43
C SER A 159 -9.79 1.27 -10.03
N HIS A 160 -11.09 1.17 -10.31
CA HIS A 160 -11.89 -0.02 -9.99
C HIS A 160 -11.29 -1.26 -10.68
N GLY A 161 -10.97 -2.29 -9.90
CA GLY A 161 -10.56 -3.61 -10.40
C GLY A 161 -9.06 -3.89 -10.44
N ARG A 162 -8.19 -2.91 -10.14
CA ARG A 162 -6.75 -3.17 -10.03
C ARG A 162 -6.45 -3.91 -8.73
N LYS A 163 -5.74 -5.05 -8.84
CA LYS A 163 -5.40 -5.89 -7.70
C LYS A 163 -4.04 -5.53 -7.12
N MET A 164 -3.99 -5.35 -5.81
CA MET A 164 -2.77 -5.32 -5.02
C MET A 164 -1.97 -6.59 -5.28
N SER A 165 -0.67 -6.42 -5.50
CA SER A 165 0.30 -7.49 -5.70
C SER A 165 1.38 -7.51 -4.62
N SER A 166 1.25 -6.67 -3.60
CA SER A 166 2.24 -6.58 -2.54
C SER A 166 1.64 -6.16 -1.21
N ILE A 167 2.07 -6.85 -0.16
CA ILE A 167 1.74 -6.53 1.23
C ILE A 167 2.85 -5.67 1.81
N ILE A 168 2.48 -4.59 2.49
CA ILE A 168 3.43 -3.67 3.13
C ILE A 168 3.36 -3.84 4.65
N LEU A 169 4.53 -4.08 5.26
CA LEU A 169 4.69 -4.15 6.71
C LEU A 169 5.62 -3.04 7.17
N ASP A 170 5.14 -2.22 8.08
CA ASP A 170 6.01 -1.38 8.91
C ASP A 170 6.53 -2.24 10.06
N VAL A 171 7.85 -2.41 10.11
CA VAL A 171 8.54 -3.22 11.12
C VAL A 171 9.33 -2.36 12.10
N GLN A 172 9.08 -1.04 12.12
CA GLN A 172 9.51 -0.12 13.18
C GLN A 172 11.00 -0.17 13.54
N ALA A 173 11.86 -0.26 12.52
CA ALA A 173 13.32 -0.32 12.68
C ALA A 173 13.77 -1.49 13.58
N GLN A 174 13.19 -2.68 13.40
CA GLN A 174 13.55 -3.87 14.17
C GLN A 174 14.55 -4.77 13.44
N ARG A 175 15.28 -5.58 14.20
CA ARG A 175 16.10 -6.68 13.67
C ARG A 175 15.20 -7.87 13.36
N ILE A 176 14.99 -8.13 12.08
CA ILE A 176 14.12 -9.23 11.62
C ILE A 176 14.91 -10.47 11.18
N VAL A 177 16.20 -10.34 10.90
CA VAL A 177 17.05 -11.44 10.43
C VAL A 177 17.47 -12.28 11.63
N THR A 178 17.07 -13.54 11.65
CA THR A 178 17.31 -14.45 12.77
C THR A 178 18.50 -15.36 12.50
N GLU A 179 18.57 -15.90 11.28
CA GLU A 179 19.62 -16.79 10.78
C GLU A 179 20.01 -16.45 9.34
N ALA A 180 21.04 -17.14 8.82
CA ALA A 180 21.59 -16.92 7.49
C ALA A 180 20.55 -16.96 6.36
N HIS A 181 19.45 -17.70 6.52
CA HIS A 181 18.39 -17.84 5.50
C HIS A 181 17.00 -17.58 6.09
N GLN A 182 16.89 -16.90 7.23
CA GLN A 182 15.63 -16.75 7.94
C GLN A 182 15.37 -15.31 8.39
N VAL A 183 14.15 -14.86 8.12
CA VAL A 183 13.60 -13.61 8.68
C VAL A 183 12.36 -13.92 9.49
N LYS A 184 12.16 -13.22 10.61
CA LYS A 184 10.94 -13.30 11.41
C LYS A 184 10.14 -12.03 11.22
N LEU A 185 8.95 -12.15 10.64
CA LEU A 185 8.04 -11.04 10.36
C LEU A 185 6.84 -11.08 11.31
N PRO A 186 6.42 -9.93 11.86
CA PRO A 186 5.20 -9.89 12.66
C PRO A 186 3.99 -10.26 11.79
N GLY A 187 3.14 -11.14 12.32
CA GLY A 187 1.95 -11.64 11.62
C GLY A 187 2.19 -12.75 10.58
N TYR A 188 3.43 -12.97 10.14
CA TYR A 188 3.78 -14.03 9.17
C TYR A 188 4.79 -15.05 9.70
N GLY A 189 5.28 -14.88 10.93
CA GLY A 189 6.19 -15.82 11.56
C GLY A 189 7.57 -15.85 10.91
N THR A 190 8.24 -17.00 10.97
CA THR A 190 9.56 -17.20 10.36
C THR A 190 9.41 -17.58 8.89
N LEU A 191 10.04 -16.83 8.02
CA LEU A 191 10.11 -17.06 6.57
C LEU A 191 11.53 -17.44 6.17
N SER A 192 11.65 -18.39 5.25
CA SER A 192 12.92 -18.77 4.65
C SER A 192 13.17 -18.00 3.36
N VAL A 193 14.43 -17.63 3.12
CA VAL A 193 14.89 -16.98 1.88
C VAL A 193 15.98 -17.80 1.19
N GLU A 194 16.17 -17.57 -0.12
CA GLU A 194 17.21 -18.27 -0.88
C GLU A 194 18.61 -17.74 -0.56
N GLU A 195 18.74 -16.43 -0.40
CA GLU A 195 20.01 -15.75 -0.21
C GLU A 195 20.56 -15.94 1.21
N ASN A 196 21.90 -15.96 1.33
CA ASN A 196 22.55 -15.84 2.63
C ASN A 196 22.54 -14.36 3.06
N ILE A 197 21.81 -14.08 4.12
CA ILE A 197 21.55 -12.74 4.68
C ILE A 197 22.19 -12.54 6.04
N ASN A 198 23.18 -13.36 6.43
CA ASN A 198 23.80 -13.26 7.76
C ASN A 198 24.43 -11.88 8.02
N GLN A 199 24.95 -11.22 6.98
CA GLN A 199 25.46 -9.84 7.05
C GLN A 199 24.40 -8.80 7.46
N LEU A 200 23.11 -9.11 7.31
CA LEU A 200 22.00 -8.22 7.67
C LEU A 200 21.53 -8.40 9.11
N ARG A 201 22.09 -9.36 9.86
CA ARG A 201 21.65 -9.72 11.23
C ARG A 201 21.75 -8.57 12.24
N THR A 202 22.71 -7.67 12.05
CA THR A 202 22.91 -6.51 12.92
C THR A 202 22.13 -5.28 12.50
N LYS A 203 21.53 -5.31 11.30
CA LYS A 203 20.86 -4.16 10.67
C LYS A 203 19.41 -4.03 11.13
N HIS A 204 18.95 -2.79 11.24
CA HIS A 204 17.55 -2.49 11.52
C HIS A 204 16.79 -2.38 10.22
N VAL A 205 15.63 -3.03 10.17
CA VAL A 205 14.72 -2.98 9.03
C VAL A 205 13.51 -2.15 9.45
N LYS A 206 13.20 -1.13 8.66
CA LYS A 206 12.07 -0.23 8.90
C LYS A 206 10.80 -0.70 8.20
N LYS A 207 10.94 -1.23 6.99
CA LYS A 207 9.83 -1.65 6.15
C LYS A 207 10.14 -2.95 5.44
N VAL A 208 9.13 -3.79 5.31
CA VAL A 208 9.16 -5.00 4.49
C VAL A 208 8.02 -4.94 3.49
N ILE A 209 8.32 -5.28 2.23
CA ILE A 209 7.30 -5.42 1.18
C ILE A 209 7.37 -6.85 0.67
N ILE A 210 6.30 -7.60 0.87
CA ILE A 210 6.13 -8.95 0.31
C ILE A 210 5.48 -8.78 -1.07
N LYS A 211 6.22 -8.97 -2.15
CA LYS A 211 5.71 -8.82 -3.53
C LYS A 211 5.43 -10.17 -4.16
N ARG A 212 4.25 -10.33 -4.73
CA ARG A 212 3.87 -11.46 -5.56
C ARG A 212 4.42 -11.30 -6.98
N LYS A 213 5.19 -12.27 -7.47
CA LYS A 213 5.69 -12.33 -8.85
C LYS A 213 4.76 -13.15 -9.75
N ASN A 214 4.31 -14.29 -9.26
CA ASN A 214 3.28 -15.14 -9.87
C ASN A 214 2.46 -15.82 -8.76
N ALA A 215 1.66 -16.85 -9.03
CA ALA A 215 0.80 -17.46 -8.00
C ALA A 215 1.57 -17.96 -6.76
N ASP A 216 2.78 -18.50 -6.99
CA ASP A 216 3.53 -19.27 -5.97
C ASP A 216 4.90 -18.67 -5.65
N CYS A 217 5.33 -17.65 -6.39
CA CYS A 217 6.61 -16.98 -6.22
C CYS A 217 6.44 -15.60 -5.59
N PHE A 218 7.11 -15.40 -4.46
CA PHE A 218 7.15 -14.14 -3.72
C PHE A 218 8.59 -13.66 -3.51
N THR A 219 8.75 -12.34 -3.41
CA THR A 219 10.01 -11.69 -3.06
C THR A 219 9.80 -10.77 -1.87
N LEU A 220 10.80 -10.66 -0.99
CA LEU A 220 10.85 -9.66 0.06
C LEU A 220 11.71 -8.49 -0.38
N GLN A 221 11.19 -7.27 -0.29
CA GLN A 221 12.01 -6.07 -0.33
C GLN A 221 12.13 -5.51 1.09
N LEU A 222 13.35 -5.41 1.59
CA LEU A 222 13.67 -4.84 2.90
C LEU A 222 14.15 -3.40 2.73
N THR A 223 13.66 -2.50 3.56
CA THR A 223 14.22 -1.15 3.73
C THR A 223 15.04 -1.14 5.02
N ILE A 224 16.35 -1.08 4.85
CA ILE A 224 17.34 -1.08 5.91
C ILE A 224 17.64 0.37 6.30
N VAL A 225 17.73 0.61 7.60
CA VAL A 225 18.17 1.88 8.19
C VAL A 225 19.49 1.60 8.91
N ASP A 226 20.53 2.37 8.56
CA ASP A 226 21.85 2.28 9.18
C ASP A 226 21.87 2.85 10.61
#